data_AF-A0A950N6G1-F1
#
_entry.id   AF-A0A950N6G1-F1
#
_cell.length_a   1.000
_cell.length_b   1.000
_cell.length_c   1.000
_cell.angle_alpha   90.00
_cell.angle_beta   90.00
_cell.angle_gamma   90.00
#
_symmetry.space_group_name_H-M   'P 1'
#
loop_
_entity.id
_entity.type
_entity.pdbx_description
1 polymer ?
#
loop_
_entity_poly.entity_id
_entity_poly.type
_entity_poly.pdbx_seq_one_letter_code
_entity_poly.pdbx_strand_id
1 'polypeptide(L)'
;MKLKHAAFLASVLVLAACGGGKQEGDVRFIGFAPVTSKDKDIREVRTFCPNCGDPIAVDTARCPNKRCKAEMRWNADYRCPSCKGSGYCAACASMEQAKGDCYNCKGQGVLVFQGQSPECPNCKGTKKCPICKGTQKCDFCDGTGKVGTEVVKAKSAKFAGGGDDSGLPPSDPRPPAEKKDDAPKDAPKEEPKKDAEPKKE
;
A
#
# COMPACT_ATOMS: atom_id res chain seq x y z
N MET A 1 -7.16 -56.12 42.95
CA MET A 1 -5.96 -55.26 42.81
C MET A 1 -6.42 -53.91 42.28
N LYS A 2 -6.20 -52.82 43.03
CA LYS A 2 -6.76 -51.48 42.76
C LYS A 2 -5.82 -50.70 41.82
N LEU A 3 -6.24 -50.44 40.57
CA LEU A 3 -5.52 -49.54 39.66
C LEU A 3 -5.70 -48.09 40.13
N LYS A 4 -4.65 -47.55 40.78
CA LYS A 4 -4.54 -46.12 41.07
C LYS A 4 -4.29 -45.37 39.76
N HIS A 5 -5.19 -44.44 39.44
CA HIS A 5 -5.11 -43.58 38.28
C HIS A 5 -3.96 -42.58 38.48
N ALA A 6 -2.90 -42.72 37.69
CA ALA A 6 -1.84 -41.71 37.61
C ALA A 6 -2.31 -40.61 36.66
N ALA A 7 -2.78 -39.50 37.22
CA ALA A 7 -3.07 -38.28 36.48
C ALA A 7 -1.73 -37.63 36.07
N PHE A 8 -1.37 -37.77 34.80
CA PHE A 8 -0.26 -37.06 34.18
C PHE A 8 -0.73 -35.61 33.90
N LEU A 9 -0.46 -34.70 34.84
CA LEU A 9 -0.55 -33.26 34.61
C LEU A 9 0.65 -32.83 33.77
N ALA A 10 0.52 -32.92 32.45
CA ALA A 10 1.43 -32.28 31.53
C ALA A 10 1.14 -30.77 31.50
N SER A 11 1.70 -30.06 32.47
CA SER A 11 1.72 -28.59 32.49
C SER A 11 2.60 -28.09 31.35
N VAL A 12 1.99 -27.83 30.18
CA VAL A 12 2.64 -27.14 29.07
C VAL A 12 2.79 -25.67 29.48
N LEU A 13 3.90 -25.37 30.17
CA LEU A 13 4.42 -24.03 30.34
C LEU A 13 4.89 -23.55 28.96
N VAL A 14 4.01 -22.89 28.21
CA VAL A 14 4.42 -22.01 27.11
C VAL A 14 5.08 -20.80 27.76
N LEU A 15 6.36 -20.95 28.11
CA LEU A 15 7.25 -19.81 28.32
C LEU A 15 7.31 -19.08 26.99
N ALA A 16 6.46 -18.05 26.84
CA ALA A 16 6.69 -17.01 25.87
C ALA A 16 8.13 -16.56 26.09
N ALA A 17 8.99 -16.88 25.12
CA ALA A 17 10.36 -16.44 25.09
C ALA A 17 10.35 -14.91 24.92
N CYS A 18 10.09 -14.19 26.01
CA CYS A 18 10.44 -12.80 26.17
C CYS A 18 11.96 -12.76 26.33
N GLY A 19 12.66 -13.09 25.25
CA GLY A 19 14.11 -13.06 25.20
C GLY A 19 14.58 -11.67 25.59
N GLY A 20 15.44 -11.59 26.62
CA GLY A 20 16.06 -10.35 27.11
C GLY A 20 17.04 -9.70 26.12
N GLY A 21 16.84 -9.89 24.82
CA GLY A 21 17.59 -9.24 23.75
C GLY A 21 16.86 -8.00 23.26
N LYS A 22 17.64 -7.02 22.77
CA LYS A 22 17.08 -5.85 22.09
C LYS A 22 16.21 -6.31 20.91
N GLN A 23 15.00 -5.81 20.84
CA GLN A 23 14.07 -6.19 19.79
C GLN A 23 14.28 -5.33 18.55
N GLU A 24 14.24 -5.95 17.38
CA GLU A 24 14.42 -5.24 16.11
C GLU A 24 13.17 -4.40 15.80
N GLY A 25 13.37 -3.12 15.51
CA GLY A 25 12.28 -2.25 15.05
C GLY A 25 11.62 -2.79 13.78
N ASP A 26 10.29 -2.85 13.79
CA ASP A 26 9.50 -3.34 12.66
C ASP A 26 9.22 -2.20 11.69
N VAL A 27 9.42 -2.43 10.39
CA VAL A 27 9.23 -1.43 9.31
C VAL A 27 8.12 -1.90 8.40
N ARG A 28 7.06 -1.11 8.28
CA ARG A 28 5.89 -1.43 7.45
C ARG A 28 5.56 -0.29 6.51
N PHE A 29 4.89 -0.62 5.41
CA PHE A 29 4.19 0.37 4.61
C PHE A 29 2.78 0.58 5.15
N ILE A 30 2.37 1.84 5.19
CA ILE A 30 0.98 2.26 5.24
C ILE A 30 0.65 2.92 3.90
N GLY A 31 -0.54 2.64 3.38
CA GLY A 31 -0.99 3.12 2.07
C GLY A 31 -0.70 2.14 0.92
N PHE A 32 -0.91 2.62 -0.31
CA PHE A 32 -0.86 1.80 -1.52
C PHE A 32 0.22 2.29 -2.48
N ALA A 33 0.82 1.37 -3.22
CA ALA A 33 1.64 1.73 -4.37
C ALA A 33 0.76 2.40 -5.44
N PRO A 34 1.28 3.38 -6.20
CA PRO A 34 0.54 3.97 -7.31
C PRO A 34 0.21 2.88 -8.35
N VAL A 35 -1.04 2.87 -8.80
CA VAL A 35 -1.50 1.90 -9.82
C VAL A 35 -1.03 2.35 -11.20
N THR A 36 -0.89 3.66 -11.41
CA THR A 36 -0.43 4.25 -12.66
C THR A 36 0.75 5.21 -12.46
N SER A 37 1.51 5.46 -13.53
CA SER A 37 2.71 6.29 -13.50
C SER A 37 2.46 7.78 -13.22
N LYS A 38 1.20 8.23 -13.21
CA LYS A 38 0.81 9.61 -12.94
C LYS A 38 0.37 9.83 -11.49
N ASP A 39 0.14 8.77 -10.74
CA ASP A 39 -0.34 8.87 -9.36
C ASP A 39 0.81 9.23 -8.43
N LYS A 40 0.57 10.17 -7.52
CA LYS A 40 1.51 10.47 -6.44
C LYS A 40 1.71 9.21 -5.62
N ASP A 41 2.96 8.84 -5.36
CA ASP A 41 3.27 7.72 -4.47
C ASP A 41 2.80 8.07 -3.05
N ILE A 42 1.77 7.38 -2.57
CA ILE A 42 1.19 7.57 -1.25
C ILE A 42 1.72 6.55 -0.23
N ARG A 43 2.71 5.73 -0.60
CA ARG A 43 3.35 4.79 0.34
C ARG A 43 4.05 5.57 1.45
N GLU A 44 3.61 5.35 2.67
CA GLU A 44 4.22 5.88 3.88
C GLU A 44 4.98 4.76 4.60
N VAL A 45 6.24 5.00 4.96
CA VAL A 45 7.01 4.05 5.76
C VAL A 45 6.79 4.37 7.23
N ARG A 46 6.28 3.41 7.99
CA ARG A 46 6.13 3.54 9.44
C ARG A 46 6.92 2.48 10.18
N THR A 47 7.42 2.87 11.34
CA THR A 47 8.23 2.03 12.21
C THR A 47 7.53 1.80 13.53
N PHE A 48 7.58 0.55 14.02
CA PHE A 48 6.77 0.10 15.15
C PHE A 48 7.60 -0.65 16.18
N CYS A 49 7.19 -0.53 17.44
CA CYS A 49 7.71 -1.35 18.51
C CYS A 49 7.15 -2.78 18.34
N PRO A 50 7.98 -3.81 18.19
CA PRO A 50 7.51 -5.18 17.97
C PRO A 50 6.79 -5.76 19.18
N ASN A 51 7.01 -5.23 20.39
CA ASN A 51 6.36 -5.71 21.61
C ASN A 51 4.93 -5.18 21.79
N CYS A 52 4.68 -3.90 21.48
CA CYS A 52 3.38 -3.27 21.75
C CYS A 52 2.66 -2.76 20.51
N GLY A 53 3.33 -2.73 19.35
CA GLY A 53 2.76 -2.22 18.11
C GLY A 53 2.70 -0.69 18.01
N ASP A 54 3.16 0.05 19.02
CA ASP A 54 3.14 1.51 18.99
C ASP A 54 4.13 2.06 17.95
N PRO A 55 3.78 3.14 17.23
CA PRO A 55 4.72 3.86 16.38
C PRO A 55 5.91 4.37 17.19
N ILE A 56 7.10 4.24 16.60
CA ILE A 56 8.36 4.65 17.23
C ILE A 56 9.32 5.11 16.15
N ALA A 57 9.98 6.25 16.35
CA ALA A 57 10.96 6.76 15.41
C ALA A 57 12.19 5.84 15.33
N VAL A 58 12.76 5.72 14.13
CA VAL A 58 14.04 5.05 13.91
C VAL A 58 15.11 5.67 14.81
N ASP A 59 16.08 4.86 15.25
CA ASP A 59 17.13 5.20 16.23
C ASP A 59 16.67 5.43 17.68
N THR A 60 15.36 5.38 17.95
CA THR A 60 14.89 5.42 19.34
C THR A 60 15.31 4.14 20.05
N ALA A 61 16.24 4.25 21.00
CA ALA A 61 16.83 3.10 21.70
C ALA A 61 15.86 2.34 22.63
N ARG A 62 14.75 2.97 23.02
CA ARG A 62 13.76 2.38 23.94
C ARG A 62 12.33 2.82 23.61
N CYS A 63 11.39 1.89 23.66
CA CYS A 63 9.98 2.19 23.42
C CYS A 63 9.45 3.28 24.38
N PRO A 64 8.83 4.36 23.88
CA PRO A 64 8.31 5.46 24.71
C PRO A 64 7.05 5.07 25.49
N ASN A 65 6.37 3.97 25.10
CA ASN A 65 5.22 3.46 25.83
C ASN A 65 5.62 3.08 27.26
N LYS A 66 4.96 3.72 28.23
CA LYS A 66 5.25 3.58 29.67
C LYS A 66 5.13 2.14 30.20
N ARG A 67 4.30 1.30 29.56
CA ARG A 67 4.08 -0.10 29.93
C ARG A 67 5.08 -1.03 29.23
N CYS A 68 5.38 -0.75 27.96
CA CYS A 68 6.24 -1.59 27.14
C CYS A 68 7.72 -1.44 27.53
N LYS A 69 8.26 -0.21 27.44
CA LYS A 69 9.65 0.13 27.74
C LYS A 69 10.72 -0.80 27.13
N ALA A 70 10.39 -1.52 26.05
CA ALA A 70 11.29 -2.48 25.41
C ALA A 70 12.53 -1.77 24.86
N GLU A 71 13.69 -2.41 24.97
CA GLU A 71 14.92 -1.96 24.33
C GLU A 71 14.91 -2.31 22.85
N MET A 72 15.35 -1.36 22.03
CA MET A 72 15.26 -1.43 20.58
C MET A 72 16.64 -1.59 19.94
N ARG A 73 16.68 -2.31 18.82
CA ARG A 73 17.78 -2.32 17.86
C ARG A 73 17.26 -1.94 16.49
N TRP A 74 18.03 -1.12 15.77
CA TRP A 74 17.74 -0.71 14.40
C TRP A 74 18.83 -1.27 13.49
N ASN A 75 18.42 -1.94 12.41
CA ASN A 75 19.32 -2.59 11.46
C ASN A 75 19.74 -1.57 10.40
N ALA A 76 20.96 -1.69 9.85
CA ALA A 76 21.40 -0.83 8.75
C ALA A 76 20.46 -0.91 7.53
N ASP A 77 19.97 -2.13 7.24
CA ASP A 77 19.04 -2.42 6.17
C ASP A 77 17.82 -3.19 6.68
N TYR A 78 16.67 -2.89 6.08
CA TYR A 78 15.40 -3.57 6.33
C TYR A 78 14.94 -4.32 5.10
N ARG A 79 14.23 -5.43 5.33
CA ARG A 79 13.50 -6.11 4.26
C ARG A 79 12.52 -5.12 3.64
N CYS A 80 12.62 -4.86 2.33
CA CYS A 80 11.74 -3.91 1.65
C CYS A 80 10.28 -4.35 1.85
N PRO A 81 9.42 -3.54 2.52
CA PRO A 81 8.07 -3.98 2.83
C PRO A 81 7.17 -4.02 1.58
N SER A 82 7.54 -3.32 0.50
CA SER A 82 6.75 -3.24 -0.74
C SER A 82 6.83 -4.55 -1.55
N CYS A 83 8.03 -5.12 -1.66
CA CYS A 83 8.24 -6.39 -2.38
C CYS A 83 8.44 -7.57 -1.43
N LYS A 84 8.27 -7.36 -0.12
CA LYS A 84 8.56 -8.35 0.94
C LYS A 84 9.93 -9.00 0.73
N GLY A 85 10.96 -8.21 0.44
CA GLY A 85 12.33 -8.71 0.27
C GLY A 85 12.64 -9.40 -1.05
N SER A 86 11.66 -9.60 -1.94
CA SER A 86 11.89 -10.33 -3.19
C SER A 86 12.69 -9.54 -4.22
N GLY A 87 12.70 -8.21 -4.12
CA GLY A 87 13.23 -7.33 -5.15
C GLY A 87 12.33 -7.21 -6.38
N TYR A 88 11.31 -8.04 -6.55
CA TYR A 88 10.42 -8.00 -7.70
C TYR A 88 9.30 -6.98 -7.55
N CYS A 89 8.85 -6.43 -8.68
CA CYS A 89 7.66 -5.60 -8.76
C CYS A 89 6.45 -6.37 -8.22
N ALA A 90 5.72 -5.78 -7.26
CA ALA A 90 4.59 -6.45 -6.60
C ALA A 90 3.51 -6.88 -7.61
N ALA A 91 3.16 -6.03 -8.58
CA ALA A 91 2.19 -6.39 -9.62
C ALA A 91 2.68 -7.51 -10.54
N CYS A 92 3.97 -7.51 -10.89
CA CYS A 92 4.54 -8.59 -11.69
C CYS A 92 4.55 -9.92 -10.93
N ALA A 93 4.94 -9.88 -9.65
CA ALA A 93 5.01 -11.05 -8.80
C ALA A 93 3.61 -11.65 -8.53
N SER A 94 2.62 -10.82 -8.21
CA SER A 94 1.26 -11.29 -7.91
C SER A 94 0.51 -11.85 -9.12
N MET A 95 0.84 -11.39 -10.33
CA MET A 95 0.12 -11.81 -11.53
C MET A 95 0.73 -13.03 -12.22
N GLU A 96 1.96 -13.44 -11.84
CA GLU A 96 2.80 -14.54 -12.39
C GLU A 96 3.03 -14.55 -13.92
N GLN A 97 2.23 -13.81 -14.68
CA GLN A 97 2.19 -13.75 -16.13
C GLN A 97 2.79 -12.44 -16.67
N ALA A 98 2.94 -11.43 -15.82
CA ALA A 98 3.42 -10.11 -16.22
C ALA A 98 4.94 -9.99 -15.97
N LYS A 99 5.75 -10.52 -16.89
CA LYS A 99 7.23 -10.39 -16.91
C LYS A 99 7.68 -8.97 -17.26
N GLY A 100 7.15 -7.97 -16.55
CA GLY A 100 7.32 -6.57 -16.88
C GLY A 100 6.33 -6.07 -17.93
N ASP A 101 5.48 -6.95 -18.46
CA ASP A 101 4.41 -6.56 -19.37
C ASP A 101 3.27 -5.85 -18.61
N CYS A 102 2.50 -5.04 -19.33
CA CYS A 102 1.28 -4.47 -18.81
C CYS A 102 0.31 -5.60 -18.45
N TYR A 103 -0.02 -5.72 -17.18
CA TYR A 103 -0.92 -6.77 -16.69
C TYR A 103 -2.33 -6.69 -17.28
N ASN A 104 -2.76 -5.49 -17.70
CA ASN A 104 -4.10 -5.27 -18.21
C ASN A 104 -4.25 -5.74 -19.67
N CYS A 105 -3.27 -5.43 -20.53
CA CYS A 105 -3.27 -5.89 -21.94
C CYS A 105 -2.34 -7.07 -22.21
N LYS A 106 -1.73 -7.66 -21.18
CA LYS A 106 -0.75 -8.75 -21.28
C LYS A 106 0.32 -8.52 -22.36
N GLY A 107 0.86 -7.30 -22.42
CA GLY A 107 1.89 -6.92 -23.40
C GLY A 107 1.38 -6.63 -24.83
N GLN A 108 0.08 -6.71 -25.12
CA GLN A 108 -0.46 -6.42 -26.45
C GLN A 108 -0.45 -4.93 -26.79
N GLY A 109 -0.62 -4.06 -25.79
CA GLY A 109 -0.69 -2.59 -25.95
C GLY A 109 -2.11 -2.09 -26.23
N VAL A 110 -3.04 -2.99 -26.51
CA VAL A 110 -4.46 -2.73 -26.77
C VAL A 110 -5.35 -3.64 -25.91
N LEU A 111 -6.60 -3.26 -25.74
CA LEU A 111 -7.63 -4.14 -25.17
C LEU A 111 -8.61 -4.53 -26.28
N VAL A 112 -8.96 -5.80 -26.41
CA VAL A 112 -9.99 -6.23 -27.36
C VAL A 112 -11.35 -6.13 -26.67
N PHE A 113 -12.19 -5.19 -27.11
CA PHE A 113 -13.52 -4.96 -26.56
C PHE A 113 -14.51 -4.70 -27.70
N GLN A 114 -15.56 -5.54 -27.79
CA GLN A 114 -16.62 -5.41 -28.81
C GLN A 114 -16.10 -5.28 -30.26
N GLY A 115 -15.05 -6.03 -30.61
CA GLY A 115 -14.44 -5.99 -31.94
C GLY A 115 -13.55 -4.77 -32.21
N GLN A 116 -13.45 -3.83 -31.27
CA GLN A 116 -12.49 -2.73 -31.32
C GLN A 116 -11.20 -3.09 -30.56
N SER A 117 -10.10 -2.46 -30.96
CA SER A 117 -8.79 -2.60 -30.29
C SER A 117 -8.27 -1.24 -29.81
N PRO A 118 -8.97 -0.55 -28.89
CA PRO A 118 -8.45 0.68 -28.32
C PRO A 118 -7.12 0.46 -27.61
N GLU A 119 -6.32 1.52 -27.56
CA GLU A 119 -5.09 1.57 -26.78
C GLU A 119 -5.37 1.23 -25.32
N CYS A 120 -4.51 0.41 -24.71
CA CYS A 120 -4.67 0.04 -23.32
C CYS A 120 -4.51 1.29 -22.43
N PRO A 121 -5.53 1.70 -21.66
CA PRO A 121 -5.48 2.95 -20.89
C PRO A 121 -4.40 2.91 -19.79
N ASN A 122 -4.02 1.71 -19.35
CA ASN A 122 -3.11 1.52 -18.24
C ASN A 122 -1.64 1.68 -18.65
N CYS A 123 -1.24 1.12 -19.80
CA CYS A 123 0.12 1.26 -20.33
C CYS A 123 0.24 2.27 -21.46
N LYS A 124 -0.88 2.80 -21.96
CA LYS A 124 -0.92 3.75 -23.08
C LYS A 124 -0.12 3.26 -24.29
N GLY A 125 -0.44 2.05 -24.73
CA GLY A 125 0.23 1.42 -25.86
C GLY A 125 1.67 0.98 -25.62
N THR A 126 2.30 1.35 -24.49
CA THR A 126 3.72 1.04 -24.23
C THR A 126 4.00 -0.45 -23.99
N LYS A 127 2.95 -1.25 -23.78
CA LYS A 127 3.01 -2.71 -23.49
C LYS A 127 3.68 -3.07 -22.17
N LYS A 128 4.25 -2.10 -21.45
CA LYS A 128 5.01 -2.27 -20.21
C LYS A 128 4.14 -2.11 -18.97
N CYS A 129 4.52 -2.79 -17.90
CA CYS A 129 3.91 -2.65 -16.57
C CYS A 129 4.01 -1.17 -16.14
N PRO A 130 2.90 -0.52 -15.77
CA PRO A 130 2.93 0.89 -15.40
C PRO A 130 3.71 1.17 -14.11
N ILE A 131 3.86 0.16 -13.24
CA ILE A 131 4.57 0.27 -11.95
C ILE A 131 6.08 0.17 -12.16
N CYS A 132 6.58 -0.94 -12.72
CA CYS A 132 8.01 -1.17 -12.89
C CYS A 132 8.57 -0.73 -14.25
N LYS A 133 7.72 -0.18 -15.14
CA LYS A 133 8.09 0.28 -16.49
C LYS A 133 8.81 -0.80 -17.32
N GLY A 134 8.47 -2.07 -17.10
CA GLY A 134 9.08 -3.21 -17.78
C GLY A 134 10.34 -3.78 -17.13
N THR A 135 10.88 -3.15 -16.08
CA THR A 135 12.13 -3.61 -15.44
C THR A 135 11.97 -4.86 -14.59
N GLN A 136 10.74 -5.21 -14.22
CA GLN A 136 10.39 -6.26 -13.24
C GLN A 136 10.92 -6.00 -11.81
N LYS A 137 11.67 -4.92 -11.60
CA LYS A 137 12.19 -4.53 -10.30
C LYS A 137 11.12 -3.86 -9.47
N CYS A 138 11.18 -4.06 -8.17
CA CYS A 138 10.45 -3.24 -7.21
C CYS A 138 10.93 -1.80 -7.33
N ASP A 139 10.00 -0.90 -7.62
CA ASP A 139 10.24 0.53 -7.82
C ASP A 139 10.68 1.23 -6.53
N PHE A 140 10.35 0.68 -5.35
CA PHE A 140 10.73 1.26 -4.07
C PHE A 140 12.18 0.95 -3.68
N CYS A 141 12.66 -0.27 -3.93
CA CYS A 141 14.00 -0.72 -3.53
C CYS A 141 14.95 -0.96 -4.71
N ASP A 142 14.54 -0.53 -5.91
CA ASP A 142 15.24 -0.73 -7.18
C ASP A 142 15.77 -2.16 -7.39
N GLY A 143 14.95 -3.16 -7.03
CA GLY A 143 15.30 -4.56 -7.23
C GLY A 143 16.15 -5.20 -6.12
N THR A 144 16.66 -4.45 -5.15
CA THR A 144 17.57 -4.99 -4.13
C THR A 144 16.87 -5.86 -3.07
N GLY A 145 15.56 -5.70 -2.90
CA GLY A 145 14.80 -6.34 -1.83
C GLY A 145 15.06 -5.73 -0.44
N LYS A 146 15.91 -4.71 -0.32
CA LYS A 146 16.25 -4.09 0.95
C LYS A 146 16.13 -2.57 0.87
N VAL A 147 15.91 -1.93 2.01
CA VAL A 147 15.84 -0.47 2.13
C VAL A 147 16.72 -0.04 3.29
N GLY A 148 17.62 0.91 3.03
CA GLY A 148 18.54 1.40 4.05
C GLY A 148 17.83 2.26 5.10
N THR A 149 18.43 2.32 6.28
CA THR A 149 17.94 3.13 7.42
C THR A 149 17.64 4.57 7.04
N GLU A 150 18.49 5.20 6.23
CA GLU A 150 18.30 6.59 5.80
C GLU A 150 17.07 6.78 4.90
N VAL A 151 16.75 5.79 4.07
CA VAL A 151 15.51 5.78 3.28
C VAL A 151 14.29 5.64 4.20
N VAL A 152 14.38 4.76 5.19
CA VAL A 152 13.32 4.58 6.19
C VAL A 152 13.08 5.89 6.94
N LYS A 153 14.12 6.52 7.49
CA LYS A 153 14.05 7.81 8.18
C LYS A 153 13.44 8.91 7.31
N ALA A 154 13.93 9.07 6.08
CA ALA A 154 13.46 10.10 5.17
C ALA A 154 11.98 9.93 4.81
N LYS A 155 11.51 8.68 4.71
CA LYS A 155 10.11 8.36 4.38
C LYS A 155 9.21 8.27 5.62
N SER A 156 9.77 8.10 6.82
CA SER A 156 9.05 8.04 8.09
C SER A 156 8.94 9.38 8.82
N ALA A 157 9.60 10.45 8.36
CA ALA A 157 9.79 11.69 9.13
C ALA A 157 8.53 12.55 9.40
N LYS A 158 7.31 12.10 9.09
CA LYS A 158 6.06 12.85 9.35
C LYS A 158 5.45 12.58 10.74
N PHE A 159 6.27 12.49 11.78
CA PHE A 159 5.79 12.35 13.18
C PHE A 159 6.05 13.59 14.05
N ALA A 160 6.34 14.75 13.45
CA ALA A 160 6.45 15.99 14.21
C ALA A 160 5.05 16.50 14.61
N GLY A 161 4.56 16.01 15.76
CA GLY A 161 3.43 16.59 16.48
C GLY A 161 2.31 15.59 16.72
N GLY A 162 2.09 15.22 17.98
CA GLY A 162 0.88 14.52 18.38
C GLY A 162 -0.35 15.33 17.98
N GLY A 163 -1.26 14.68 17.24
CA GLY A 163 -2.50 15.27 16.77
C GLY A 163 -3.27 14.22 16.01
N ASP A 164 -4.44 13.90 16.55
CA ASP A 164 -5.57 13.15 15.99
C ASP A 164 -5.35 11.81 15.27
N ASP A 165 -6.01 10.80 15.84
CA ASP A 165 -6.24 9.43 15.36
C ASP A 165 -7.13 9.38 14.11
N SER A 166 -6.85 10.26 13.15
CA SER A 166 -7.44 10.29 11.83
C SER A 166 -6.39 9.72 10.89
N GLY A 167 -6.46 8.44 10.55
CA GLY A 167 -5.52 7.78 9.62
C GLY A 167 -5.56 8.31 8.17
N LEU A 168 -5.70 9.61 7.97
CA LEU A 168 -5.66 10.30 6.70
C LEU A 168 -4.39 11.17 6.65
N PRO A 169 -3.69 11.21 5.51
CA PRO A 169 -2.58 12.14 5.33
C PRO A 169 -3.07 13.58 5.53
N PRO A 170 -2.20 14.50 6.01
CA PRO A 170 -2.54 15.92 6.08
C PRO A 170 -3.00 16.37 4.69
N SER A 171 -4.23 16.90 4.63
CA SER A 171 -4.75 17.53 3.43
C SER A 171 -3.90 18.76 3.18
N ASP A 172 -3.19 18.80 2.04
CA ASP A 172 -2.55 20.03 1.57
C ASP A 172 -3.59 21.17 1.59
N PRO A 173 -3.24 22.41 1.99
CA PRO A 173 -4.19 23.50 2.00
C PRO A 173 -4.80 23.64 0.61
N ARG A 174 -6.12 23.45 0.54
CA ARG A 174 -6.91 23.60 -0.68
C ARG A 174 -6.60 24.99 -1.24
N PRO A 175 -6.15 25.13 -2.50
CA PRO A 175 -6.06 26.45 -3.10
C PRO A 175 -7.42 27.14 -2.98
N PRO A 176 -7.48 28.44 -2.67
CA PRO A 176 -8.74 29.15 -2.54
C PRO A 176 -9.54 28.96 -3.83
N ALA A 177 -10.83 28.66 -3.66
CA ALA A 177 -11.72 28.44 -4.79
C ALA A 177 -11.70 29.68 -5.69
N GLU A 178 -11.19 29.53 -6.91
CA GLU A 178 -11.44 30.51 -7.96
C GLU A 178 -12.96 30.61 -8.14
N LYS A 179 -13.47 31.84 -7.99
CA LYS A 179 -14.85 32.16 -8.29
C LYS A 179 -15.08 31.84 -9.77
N LYS A 180 -15.96 30.89 -10.06
CA LYS A 180 -16.50 30.72 -11.39
C LYS A 180 -17.50 31.85 -11.61
N ASP A 181 -17.03 32.90 -12.26
CA ASP A 181 -17.90 33.90 -12.87
C ASP A 181 -18.65 33.27 -14.06
N ASP A 182 -19.95 33.53 -14.07
CA ASP A 182 -20.93 33.47 -15.15
C ASP A 182 -21.06 32.21 -16.02
N ALA A 183 -22.07 31.40 -15.69
CA ALA A 183 -22.69 30.48 -16.64
C ALA A 183 -23.61 31.25 -17.60
N PRO A 184 -23.57 31.01 -18.92
CA PRO A 184 -24.61 31.50 -19.83
C PRO A 184 -25.92 30.74 -19.56
N LYS A 185 -26.94 31.45 -19.07
CA LYS A 185 -28.33 31.03 -19.18
C LYS A 185 -28.73 31.25 -20.64
N ASP A 186 -28.94 30.17 -21.39
CA ASP A 186 -29.97 30.05 -22.42
C ASP A 186 -29.89 28.66 -23.05
N ALA A 187 -30.77 27.76 -22.63
CA ALA A 187 -31.07 26.52 -23.33
C ALA A 187 -32.60 26.44 -23.49
N PRO A 188 -33.15 26.29 -24.72
CA PRO A 188 -34.58 26.16 -24.94
C PRO A 188 -35.11 24.83 -24.39
N LYS A 189 -36.31 24.89 -23.81
CA LYS A 189 -37.05 23.77 -23.22
C LYS A 189 -37.72 22.97 -24.35
N GLU A 190 -37.28 21.74 -24.61
CA GLU A 190 -37.98 20.82 -25.51
C GLU A 190 -39.16 20.15 -24.78
N GLU A 191 -40.36 20.24 -25.36
CA GLU A 191 -41.59 19.63 -24.85
C GLU A 191 -41.66 18.12 -25.15
N PRO A 192 -42.28 17.30 -24.28
CA PRO A 192 -42.38 15.86 -24.49
C PRO A 192 -43.47 15.52 -25.51
N LYS A 193 -43.11 14.76 -26.56
CA LYS A 193 -44.04 14.17 -27.53
C LYS A 193 -44.82 13.02 -26.90
N LYS A 194 -46.15 13.04 -27.08
CA LYS A 194 -47.10 11.96 -26.75
C LYS A 194 -46.93 10.77 -27.70
N ASP A 195 -46.83 9.58 -27.14
CA ASP A 195 -46.91 8.31 -27.87
C ASP A 195 -48.34 8.04 -28.37
N ALA A 196 -48.44 7.59 -29.62
CA ALA A 196 -49.68 7.18 -30.29
C ALA A 196 -49.90 5.66 -30.16
N GLU A 197 -51.17 5.27 -30.03
CA GLU A 197 -51.68 3.91 -29.87
C GLU A 197 -51.30 2.93 -31.02
N PRO A 198 -51.26 1.60 -30.74
CA PRO A 198 -51.08 0.59 -31.78
C PRO A 198 -52.42 0.22 -32.44
N LYS A 199 -52.45 0.23 -33.78
CA LYS A 199 -53.52 -0.40 -34.56
C LYS A 199 -53.32 -1.91 -34.61
N LYS A 200 -54.42 -2.62 -34.35
CA LYS A 200 -54.62 -4.05 -34.64
C LYS A 200 -54.76 -4.26 -36.14
N GLU A 201 -54.10 -5.29 -36.66
CA GLU A 201 -54.61 -6.22 -37.68
C GLU A 201 -54.09 -7.63 -37.35
#